data_AF-A0A2C9L621-F1
#
_entry.id   AF-A0A2C9L621-F1
#
_cell.length_a   1.000
_cell.length_b   1.000
_cell.length_c   1.000
_cell.angle_alpha   90.00
_cell.angle_beta   90.00
_cell.angle_gamma   90.00
#
_symmetry.space_group_name_H-M   'P 1'
#
loop_
_entity.id
_entity.type
_entity.pdbx_description
1 polymer ?
#
loop_
_entity_poly.entity_id
_entity_poly.type
_entity_poly.pdbx_seq_one_letter_code
_entity_poly.pdbx_strand_id
1 'polypeptide(L)'
;MLISKVVDELLSSSTIRENLLLVKLNGLLQTNDKIALREITLQLQLENTVGDKVFGSFAETLQFLLQALKSGNQNSKPILFILDEFDLFAQHKNQTLLYNLFDIAQSAQAPICVIGVTCRLDVIELLEKRVKSRFSHRQLHLFNKLTLKQYREMCRQYLSLSNDFPCPDFVQKWNQNINDLLHEVSVKDILERQFSLSNDVRGLISLLTYPVCQISSSHPQVTAADFVTSFKFLSNDTKSSMLHGISTLELCLIIAMKHLTDIYEGEPFNFEMVYSGK
;
A
#
# COMPACT_ATOMS: atom_id res chain seq x y z
N MET A 1 -2.92 5.06 3.98
CA MET A 1 -2.42 6.21 4.75
C MET A 1 -3.13 7.52 4.44
N LEU A 2 -3.23 7.99 3.18
CA LEU A 2 -3.94 9.25 2.90
C LEU A 2 -5.45 9.13 3.13
N ILE A 3 -6.10 8.13 2.51
CA ILE A 3 -7.54 7.92 2.62
C ILE A 3 -7.94 7.63 4.07
N SER A 4 -7.18 6.79 4.77
CA SER A 4 -7.41 6.54 6.20
C SER A 4 -7.36 7.82 7.01
N LYS A 5 -6.34 8.67 6.82
CA LYS A 5 -6.21 9.94 7.54
C LYS A 5 -7.37 10.90 7.25
N VAL A 6 -7.78 11.01 5.98
CA VAL A 6 -8.94 11.85 5.60
C VAL A 6 -10.22 11.31 6.22
N VAL A 7 -10.41 9.98 6.23
CA VAL A 7 -11.57 9.36 6.88
C VAL A 7 -11.54 9.60 8.39
N ASP A 8 -10.39 9.46 9.04
CA ASP A 8 -10.25 9.69 10.48
C ASP A 8 -10.53 11.17 10.83
N GLU A 9 -10.05 12.11 10.01
CA GLU A 9 -10.34 13.53 10.14
C GLU A 9 -11.83 13.84 9.93
N LEU A 10 -12.48 13.22 8.94
CA LEU A 10 -13.92 13.35 8.72
C LEU A 10 -14.74 12.78 9.89
N LEU A 11 -14.32 11.64 10.43
CA LEU A 11 -14.99 10.97 11.56
C LEU A 11 -14.74 11.66 12.91
N SER A 12 -13.76 12.57 12.99
CA SER A 12 -13.56 13.43 14.17
C SER A 12 -14.73 14.39 14.39
N SER A 13 -15.45 14.75 13.31
CA SER A 13 -16.66 15.56 13.38
C SER A 13 -17.88 14.71 13.78
N SER A 14 -18.49 15.02 14.93
CA SER A 14 -19.61 14.25 15.49
C SER A 14 -20.82 14.15 14.55
N THR A 15 -21.14 15.24 13.84
CA THR A 15 -22.25 15.29 12.88
C THR A 15 -22.06 14.35 11.69
N ILE A 16 -20.83 14.18 11.21
CA ILE A 16 -20.51 13.31 10.08
C ILE A 16 -20.50 11.86 10.57
N ARG A 17 -19.91 11.60 11.73
CA ARG A 17 -19.81 10.25 12.31
C ARG A 17 -21.16 9.57 12.51
N GLU A 18 -22.20 10.31 12.89
CA GLU A 18 -23.54 9.74 13.12
C GLU A 18 -24.34 9.50 11.83
N ASN A 19 -23.97 10.21 10.74
CA ASN A 19 -24.72 10.23 9.49
C ASN A 19 -24.04 9.45 8.35
N LEU A 20 -22.71 9.33 8.36
CA LEU A 20 -21.95 8.66 7.31
C LEU A 20 -21.83 7.16 7.59
N LEU A 21 -22.25 6.34 6.63
CA LEU A 21 -22.01 4.90 6.62
C LEU A 21 -20.75 4.62 5.79
N LEU A 22 -19.77 3.98 6.39
CA LEU A 22 -18.50 3.65 5.74
C LEU A 22 -18.47 2.16 5.39
N VAL A 23 -18.21 1.85 4.12
CA VAL A 23 -18.04 0.49 3.64
C VAL A 23 -16.67 0.36 2.99
N LYS A 24 -15.83 -0.54 3.50
CA LYS A 24 -14.50 -0.83 2.97
C LYS A 24 -14.46 -2.24 2.40
N LEU A 25 -14.09 -2.36 1.13
CA LEU A 25 -13.87 -3.64 0.46
C LEU A 25 -12.44 -3.66 -0.08
N ASN A 26 -11.83 -4.85 -0.06
CA ASN A 26 -10.51 -5.11 -0.58
C ASN A 26 -10.59 -6.23 -1.62
N GLY A 27 -10.14 -5.97 -2.84
CA GLY A 27 -10.21 -6.93 -3.95
C GLY A 27 -9.48 -8.24 -3.69
N LEU A 28 -8.49 -8.27 -2.78
CA LEU A 28 -7.80 -9.50 -2.37
C LEU A 28 -8.67 -10.38 -1.46
N LEU A 29 -9.56 -9.79 -0.67
CA LEU A 29 -10.46 -10.52 0.24
C LEU A 29 -11.77 -10.87 -0.45
N GLN A 30 -12.37 -9.91 -1.15
CA GLN A 30 -13.62 -10.07 -1.86
C GLN A 30 -13.37 -10.52 -3.30
N THR A 31 -12.95 -11.78 -3.47
CA THR A 31 -12.61 -12.37 -4.79
C THR A 31 -13.80 -12.58 -5.73
N ASN A 32 -15.03 -12.38 -5.26
CA ASN A 32 -16.23 -12.42 -6.09
C ASN A 32 -17.31 -11.47 -5.54
N ASP A 33 -18.25 -11.11 -6.43
CA ASP A 33 -19.34 -10.18 -6.12
C ASP A 33 -20.25 -10.67 -4.98
N LYS A 34 -20.40 -11.99 -4.76
CA LYS A 34 -21.24 -12.54 -3.68
C LYS A 34 -20.61 -12.29 -2.30
N ILE A 35 -19.30 -12.50 -2.19
CA ILE A 35 -18.54 -12.23 -0.95
C ILE A 35 -18.55 -10.72 -0.68
N ALA A 36 -18.35 -9.90 -1.72
CA ALA A 36 -18.46 -8.46 -1.60
C ALA A 36 -19.82 -8.01 -1.07
N LEU A 37 -20.90 -8.56 -1.61
CA LEU A 37 -22.26 -8.21 -1.19
C LEU A 37 -22.56 -8.65 0.26
N ARG A 38 -22.08 -9.84 0.64
CA ARG A 38 -22.17 -10.30 2.03
C ARG A 38 -21.45 -9.32 2.95
N GLU A 39 -20.22 -8.94 2.62
CA GLU A 39 -19.44 -7.98 3.40
C GLU A 39 -20.11 -6.59 3.51
N ILE A 40 -20.66 -6.08 2.41
CA ILE A 40 -21.45 -4.84 2.40
C ILE A 40 -22.63 -4.95 3.38
N THR A 41 -23.33 -6.09 3.38
CA THR A 41 -24.48 -6.34 4.27
C THR A 41 -24.07 -6.35 5.74
N LEU A 42 -22.94 -7.00 6.07
CA LEU A 42 -22.37 -7.05 7.41
C LEU A 42 -21.98 -5.63 7.90
N GLN A 43 -21.23 -4.89 7.08
CA GLN A 43 -20.74 -3.54 7.45
C GLN A 43 -21.88 -2.52 7.59
N LEU A 44 -22.98 -2.69 6.86
CA LEU A 44 -24.16 -1.84 6.99
C LEU A 44 -25.12 -2.28 8.11
N GLN A 45 -24.81 -3.37 8.84
CA GLN A 45 -25.64 -3.93 9.92
C GLN A 45 -27.06 -4.31 9.48
N LEU A 46 -27.22 -4.67 8.20
CA LEU A 46 -28.50 -5.00 7.60
C LEU A 46 -28.84 -6.50 7.67
N GLU A 47 -28.03 -7.30 8.36
CA GLU A 47 -28.21 -8.75 8.52
C GLU A 47 -29.62 -9.12 9.00
N ASN A 48 -30.11 -8.41 10.02
CA ASN A 48 -31.44 -8.64 10.60
C ASN A 48 -32.58 -8.24 9.63
N THR A 49 -32.34 -7.33 8.70
CA THR A 49 -33.33 -6.90 7.68
C THR A 49 -33.35 -7.81 6.46
N VAL A 50 -32.23 -8.49 6.21
CA VAL A 50 -32.01 -9.41 5.11
C VAL A 50 -32.53 -10.81 5.46
N GLY A 51 -32.30 -11.33 6.66
CA GLY A 51 -32.88 -12.60 7.15
C GLY A 51 -32.78 -13.75 6.14
N ASP A 52 -33.83 -14.57 6.05
CA ASP A 52 -33.99 -15.69 5.09
C ASP A 52 -34.46 -15.26 3.68
N LYS A 53 -34.35 -13.97 3.32
CA LYS A 53 -34.83 -13.50 2.01
C LYS A 53 -33.92 -14.00 0.89
N VAL A 54 -34.48 -14.83 0.02
CA VAL A 54 -33.85 -15.25 -1.24
C VAL A 54 -34.02 -14.13 -2.26
N PHE A 55 -32.96 -13.36 -2.51
CA PHE A 55 -32.94 -12.39 -3.60
C PHE A 55 -32.61 -13.09 -4.92
N GLY A 56 -33.34 -12.73 -5.99
CA GLY A 56 -33.16 -13.33 -7.31
C GLY A 56 -31.90 -12.84 -8.00
N SER A 57 -31.69 -11.51 -8.03
CA SER A 57 -30.55 -10.88 -8.69
C SER A 57 -29.70 -10.04 -7.75
N PHE A 58 -28.42 -9.87 -8.09
CA PHE A 58 -27.48 -9.02 -7.36
C PHE A 58 -27.98 -7.57 -7.23
N ALA A 59 -28.57 -7.03 -8.31
CA ALA A 59 -29.08 -5.67 -8.36
C ALA A 59 -30.24 -5.47 -7.37
N GLU A 60 -31.16 -6.44 -7.29
CA GLU A 60 -32.27 -6.42 -6.34
C GLU A 60 -31.77 -6.46 -4.89
N THR A 61 -30.79 -7.29 -4.57
CA THR A 61 -30.22 -7.33 -3.21
C THR A 61 -29.60 -6.00 -2.85
N LEU A 62 -28.77 -5.43 -3.72
CA LEU A 62 -28.12 -4.15 -3.44
C LEU A 62 -29.13 -3.01 -3.35
N GLN A 63 -30.11 -2.96 -4.24
CA GLN A 63 -31.17 -1.97 -4.20
C GLN A 63 -32.03 -2.11 -2.94
N PHE A 64 -32.35 -3.33 -2.52
CA PHE A 64 -33.04 -3.60 -1.27
C PHE A 64 -32.25 -3.12 -0.06
N LEU A 65 -30.95 -3.44 0.01
CA LEU A 65 -30.06 -2.96 1.09
C LEU A 65 -30.07 -1.43 1.17
N LEU A 66 -29.99 -0.75 0.02
CA LEU A 66 -30.01 0.71 -0.03
C LEU A 66 -31.39 1.30 0.28
N GLN A 67 -32.48 0.62 -0.09
CA GLN A 67 -33.84 1.03 0.29
C GLN A 67 -34.09 0.85 1.78
N ALA A 68 -33.54 -0.21 2.41
CA ALA A 68 -33.60 -0.39 3.86
C ALA A 68 -32.88 0.75 4.61
N LEU A 69 -31.92 1.43 3.97
CA LEU A 69 -31.27 2.63 4.51
C LEU A 69 -32.05 3.93 4.25
N LYS A 70 -33.11 3.88 3.44
CA LYS A 70 -34.04 4.99 3.20
C LYS A 70 -35.22 5.02 4.17
N SER A 71 -35.51 3.94 4.90
CA SER A 71 -36.69 3.87 5.76
C SER A 71 -36.49 4.64 7.08
N GLY A 72 -36.92 5.90 7.10
CA GLY A 72 -37.22 6.59 8.36
C GLY A 72 -37.38 8.10 8.25
N ASN A 73 -36.58 8.78 7.43
CA ASN A 73 -36.64 10.23 7.23
C ASN A 73 -36.40 10.55 5.75
N GLN A 74 -36.95 11.67 5.26
CA GLN A 74 -36.78 12.16 3.87
C GLN A 74 -35.31 12.31 3.41
N ASN A 75 -34.34 12.19 4.34
CA ASN A 75 -32.90 12.18 4.05
C ASN A 75 -32.31 10.79 4.35
N SER A 76 -31.86 10.12 3.29
CA SER A 76 -31.07 8.89 3.39
C SER A 76 -29.66 9.18 3.90
N LYS A 77 -29.12 8.29 4.75
CA LYS A 77 -27.74 8.42 5.23
C LYS A 77 -26.75 8.26 4.06
N PRO A 78 -25.78 9.17 3.90
CA PRO A 78 -24.75 9.00 2.88
C PRO A 78 -23.88 7.78 3.14
N ILE A 79 -23.49 7.09 2.07
CA ILE A 79 -22.65 5.89 2.13
C ILE A 79 -21.36 6.15 1.36
N LEU A 80 -20.22 5.93 2.01
CA LEU A 80 -18.90 6.00 1.40
C LEU A 80 -18.36 4.58 1.20
N PHE A 81 -18.21 4.17 -0.06
CA PHE A 81 -17.55 2.95 -0.46
C PHE A 81 -16.08 3.22 -0.75
N ILE A 82 -15.17 2.48 -0.10
CA ILE A 82 -13.75 2.46 -0.39
C ILE A 82 -13.42 1.07 -0.92
N LEU A 83 -12.95 1.01 -2.16
CA LEU A 83 -12.58 -0.22 -2.86
C LEU A 83 -11.06 -0.25 -3.03
N ASP A 84 -10.36 -0.96 -2.16
CA ASP A 84 -8.92 -1.20 -2.26
C ASP A 84 -8.64 -2.31 -3.30
N GLU A 85 -7.53 -2.20 -4.02
CA GLU A 85 -7.18 -3.07 -5.17
C GLU A 85 -8.33 -3.11 -6.21
N PHE A 86 -8.75 -1.92 -6.63
CA PHE A 86 -9.92 -1.71 -7.50
C PHE A 86 -9.88 -2.51 -8.81
N ASP A 87 -8.69 -2.70 -9.38
CA ASP A 87 -8.49 -3.45 -10.62
C ASP A 87 -8.88 -4.93 -10.48
N LEU A 88 -8.84 -5.52 -9.28
CA LEU A 88 -9.34 -6.87 -9.03
C LEU A 88 -10.86 -6.95 -9.16
N PHE A 89 -11.60 -5.93 -8.71
CA PHE A 89 -13.04 -5.86 -8.93
C PHE A 89 -13.40 -5.71 -10.41
N ALA A 90 -12.54 -5.07 -11.20
CA ALA A 90 -12.71 -5.00 -12.66
C ALA A 90 -12.51 -6.37 -13.35
N GLN A 91 -11.82 -7.32 -12.71
CA GLN A 91 -11.65 -8.68 -13.22
C GLN A 91 -12.83 -9.60 -12.89
N HIS A 92 -13.75 -9.18 -12.02
CA HIS A 92 -14.94 -9.96 -11.71
C HIS A 92 -15.80 -10.18 -12.95
N LYS A 93 -16.42 -11.35 -13.04
CA LYS A 93 -17.31 -11.70 -14.15
C LYS A 93 -18.43 -10.65 -14.29
N ASN A 94 -18.53 -10.06 -15.47
CA ASN A 94 -19.53 -9.05 -15.81
C ASN A 94 -19.49 -7.78 -14.94
N GLN A 95 -18.45 -7.57 -14.12
CA GLN A 95 -18.28 -6.36 -13.29
C GLN A 95 -19.58 -5.92 -12.58
N THR A 96 -20.34 -6.88 -12.03
CA THR A 96 -21.73 -6.64 -11.63
C THR A 96 -21.79 -5.68 -10.44
N LEU A 97 -20.91 -5.85 -9.45
CA LEU A 97 -20.76 -4.92 -8.33
C LEU A 97 -20.48 -3.48 -8.81
N LEU A 98 -19.47 -3.29 -9.65
CA LEU A 98 -19.07 -1.97 -10.14
C LEU A 98 -20.17 -1.31 -10.98
N TYR A 99 -20.82 -2.08 -11.85
CA TYR A 99 -21.94 -1.61 -12.64
C TYR A 99 -23.05 -1.03 -11.74
N ASN A 100 -23.49 -1.79 -10.74
CA ASN A 100 -24.58 -1.37 -9.88
C ASN A 100 -24.18 -0.18 -9.00
N LEU A 101 -22.98 -0.20 -8.39
CA LEU A 101 -22.50 0.93 -7.59
C LEU A 101 -22.43 2.22 -8.41
N PHE A 102 -21.93 2.19 -9.65
CA PHE A 102 -21.86 3.38 -10.49
C PHE A 102 -23.24 3.81 -11.03
N ASP A 103 -24.13 2.86 -11.34
CA ASP A 103 -25.51 3.17 -11.76
C ASP A 103 -26.30 3.86 -10.64
N ILE A 104 -26.13 3.42 -9.40
CA ILE A 104 -26.76 4.06 -8.23
C ILE A 104 -26.17 5.46 -7.98
N ALA A 105 -24.85 5.61 -8.12
CA ALA A 105 -24.18 6.90 -7.94
C ALA A 105 -24.65 7.92 -8.99
N GLN A 106 -24.88 7.47 -10.23
CA GLN A 106 -25.35 8.30 -11.34
C GLN A 106 -26.84 8.63 -11.25
N SER A 107 -27.67 7.66 -10.85
CA SER A 107 -29.13 7.83 -10.76
C SER A 107 -29.59 8.66 -9.56
N ALA A 108 -28.66 9.08 -8.68
CA ALA A 108 -28.91 9.89 -7.49
C ALA A 108 -30.01 9.31 -6.56
N GLN A 109 -30.27 8.01 -6.65
CA GLN A 109 -31.30 7.36 -5.83
C GLN A 109 -30.90 7.39 -4.35
N ALA A 110 -29.62 7.23 -4.04
CA ALA A 110 -29.07 7.32 -2.69
C ALA A 110 -27.75 8.12 -2.75
N PRO A 111 -27.43 8.91 -1.72
CA PRO A 111 -26.19 9.66 -1.65
C PRO A 111 -25.01 8.71 -1.40
N ILE A 112 -24.50 8.09 -2.47
CA ILE A 112 -23.34 7.20 -2.40
C ILE A 112 -22.11 7.85 -3.03
N CYS A 113 -20.95 7.60 -2.42
CA CYS A 113 -19.64 7.97 -2.96
C CYS A 113 -18.79 6.71 -3.08
N VAL A 114 -18.17 6.48 -4.24
CA VAL A 114 -17.32 5.32 -4.49
C VAL A 114 -15.91 5.80 -4.78
N ILE A 115 -14.96 5.38 -3.95
CA ILE A 115 -13.53 5.64 -4.10
C ILE A 115 -12.84 4.32 -4.42
N GLY A 116 -12.32 4.18 -5.63
CA GLY A 116 -11.47 3.06 -6.03
C GLY A 116 -9.99 3.42 -5.86
N VAL A 117 -9.23 2.54 -5.22
CA VAL A 117 -7.78 2.68 -5.03
C VAL A 117 -7.09 1.55 -5.78
N THR A 118 -6.17 1.89 -6.68
CA THR A 118 -5.37 0.90 -7.42
C THR A 118 -4.01 1.50 -7.75
N CYS A 119 -3.01 0.64 -7.92
CA CYS A 119 -1.70 1.02 -8.44
C CYS A 119 -1.66 1.01 -9.98
N ARG A 120 -2.69 0.47 -10.64
CA ARG A 120 -2.74 0.27 -12.08
C ARG A 120 -3.22 1.52 -12.82
N LEU A 121 -2.42 2.04 -13.74
CA LEU A 121 -2.70 3.30 -14.46
C LEU A 121 -3.77 3.14 -15.54
N ASP A 122 -3.80 1.98 -16.21
CA ASP A 122 -4.73 1.60 -17.29
C ASP A 122 -6.05 1.01 -16.77
N VAL A 123 -6.40 1.23 -15.49
CA VAL A 123 -7.57 0.60 -14.86
C VAL A 123 -8.91 0.94 -15.55
N ILE A 124 -9.00 2.11 -16.20
CA ILE A 124 -10.20 2.48 -16.96
C ILE A 124 -10.40 1.58 -18.18
N GLU A 125 -9.33 1.03 -18.75
CA GLU A 125 -9.39 0.14 -19.92
C GLU A 125 -9.92 -1.25 -19.54
N LEU A 126 -9.75 -1.65 -18.27
CA LEU A 126 -10.34 -2.88 -17.74
C LEU A 126 -11.86 -2.79 -17.65
N LEU A 127 -12.44 -1.59 -17.54
CA LEU A 127 -13.87 -1.42 -17.37
C LEU A 127 -14.63 -1.71 -18.67
N GLU A 128 -15.67 -2.53 -18.59
CA GLU A 128 -16.59 -2.75 -19.70
C GLU A 128 -17.24 -1.43 -20.14
N LYS A 129 -17.59 -1.30 -21.43
CA LYS A 129 -18.20 -0.08 -21.99
C LYS A 129 -19.38 0.45 -21.16
N ARG A 130 -20.23 -0.44 -20.64
CA ARG A 130 -21.41 -0.09 -19.83
C ARG A 130 -21.09 0.41 -18.42
N VAL A 131 -19.97 -0.01 -17.84
CA VAL A 131 -19.47 0.43 -16.53
C VAL A 131 -18.70 1.74 -16.70
N LYS A 132 -17.81 1.78 -17.70
CA LYS A 132 -17.04 2.98 -18.08
C LYS A 132 -17.95 4.16 -18.39
N SER A 133 -19.06 3.95 -19.09
CA SER A 133 -20.04 5.01 -19.39
C SER A 133 -20.72 5.61 -18.16
N ARG A 134 -20.75 4.89 -17.02
CA ARG A 134 -21.36 5.33 -15.76
C ARG A 134 -20.35 5.92 -14.79
N PHE A 135 -19.06 5.74 -15.08
CA PHE A 135 -17.98 6.30 -14.29
C PHE A 135 -17.88 7.80 -14.55
N SER A 136 -17.66 8.60 -13.48
CA SER A 136 -17.59 10.07 -13.58
C SER A 136 -16.33 10.60 -14.29
N HIS A 137 -15.44 9.71 -14.74
CA HIS A 137 -14.15 10.03 -15.36
C HIS A 137 -13.20 10.87 -14.49
N ARG A 138 -13.46 10.98 -13.19
CA ARG A 138 -12.58 11.67 -12.24
C ARG A 138 -11.49 10.72 -11.75
N GLN A 139 -10.25 11.02 -12.09
CA GLN A 139 -9.08 10.30 -11.63
C GLN A 139 -8.14 11.24 -10.88
N LEU A 140 -7.61 10.77 -9.75
CA LEU A 140 -6.58 11.46 -8.99
C LEU A 140 -5.32 10.61 -9.04
N HIS A 141 -4.33 11.08 -9.80
CA HIS A 141 -3.03 10.40 -9.87
C HIS A 141 -2.12 10.87 -8.76
N LEU A 142 -1.75 9.96 -7.86
CA LEU A 142 -0.82 10.21 -6.77
C LEU A 142 0.60 9.81 -7.21
N PHE A 143 1.28 10.73 -7.91
CA PHE A 143 2.68 10.52 -8.28
C PHE A 143 3.62 11.03 -7.19
N ASN A 144 4.62 10.23 -6.83
CA ASN A 144 5.66 10.69 -5.93
C ASN A 144 6.68 11.53 -6.73
N LYS A 145 6.54 12.86 -6.69
CA LYS A 145 7.45 13.80 -7.36
C LYS A 145 8.31 14.53 -6.34
N LEU A 146 8.99 13.79 -5.47
CA LEU A 146 9.88 14.40 -4.49
C LEU A 146 11.17 14.83 -5.18
N THR A 147 11.61 16.05 -4.88
CA THR A 147 12.99 16.47 -5.16
C THR A 147 13.91 15.94 -4.07
N LEU A 148 15.20 15.79 -4.36
CA LEU A 148 16.20 15.39 -3.35
C LEU A 148 16.16 16.30 -2.10
N LYS A 149 15.92 17.60 -2.28
CA LYS A 149 15.74 18.55 -1.16
C LYS A 149 14.53 18.19 -0.29
N GLN A 150 13.39 17.88 -0.90
CA GLN A 150 12.19 17.45 -0.19
C GLN A 150 12.38 16.09 0.49
N TYR A 151 13.10 15.17 -0.16
CA TYR A 151 13.43 13.87 0.42
C TYR A 151 14.27 14.00 1.69
N ARG A 152 15.29 14.88 1.66
CA ARG A 152 16.09 15.23 2.86
C ARG A 152 15.25 15.89 3.95
N GLU A 153 14.37 16.80 3.58
CA GLU A 153 13.47 17.45 4.55
C GLU A 153 12.49 16.44 5.17
N MET A 154 11.99 15.46 4.41
CA MET A 154 11.17 14.39 4.98
C MET A 154 11.96 13.52 5.95
N CYS A 155 13.22 13.18 5.62
CA CYS A 155 14.11 12.46 6.54
C CYS A 155 14.25 13.20 7.87
N ARG A 156 14.48 14.52 7.79
CA ARG A 156 14.51 15.41 8.96
C ARG A 156 13.20 15.37 9.74
N GLN A 157 12.05 15.52 9.07
CA GLN A 157 10.74 15.51 9.71
C GLN A 157 10.41 14.19 10.40
N TYR A 158 10.81 13.05 9.82
CA TYR A 158 10.59 11.74 10.43
C TYR A 158 11.46 11.49 11.67
N LEU A 159 12.68 12.02 11.70
CA LEU A 159 13.58 11.86 12.84
C LEU A 159 13.43 12.94 13.91
N SER A 160 12.85 14.10 13.57
CA SER A 160 12.66 15.20 14.51
C SER A 160 11.53 14.93 15.49
N LEU A 161 11.71 15.34 16.74
CA LEU A 161 10.67 15.27 17.77
C LEU A 161 9.79 16.52 17.74
N SER A 162 8.48 16.32 17.97
CA SER A 162 7.53 17.42 18.09
C SER A 162 7.70 18.16 19.42
N ASN A 163 7.22 19.41 19.46
CA ASN A 163 7.26 20.24 20.66
C ASN A 163 6.30 19.75 21.77
N ASP A 164 5.39 18.84 21.44
CA ASP A 164 4.46 18.22 22.40
C ASP A 164 5.15 17.16 23.28
N PHE A 165 6.42 16.85 23.02
CA PHE A 165 7.17 15.85 23.77
C PHE A 165 7.52 16.36 25.19
N PRO A 166 7.42 15.50 26.23
CA PRO A 166 7.46 15.91 27.65
C PRO A 166 8.82 16.43 28.18
N CYS A 167 9.81 16.74 27.33
CA CYS A 167 11.10 17.31 27.73
C CYS A 167 11.68 18.24 26.63
N PRO A 168 11.52 19.58 26.76
CA PRO A 168 11.93 20.52 25.72
C PRO A 168 13.47 20.57 25.53
N ASP A 169 14.23 20.44 26.60
CA ASP A 169 15.71 20.44 26.54
C ASP A 169 16.25 19.24 25.76
N PHE A 170 15.60 18.09 25.91
CA PHE A 170 15.94 16.89 25.15
C PHE A 170 15.57 17.05 23.67
N VAL A 171 14.37 17.57 23.38
CA VAL A 171 13.92 17.85 22.01
C VAL A 171 14.89 18.76 21.28
N GLN A 172 15.35 19.84 21.94
CA GLN A 172 16.29 20.77 21.33
C GLN A 172 17.64 20.10 21.02
N LYS A 173 18.20 19.33 21.98
CA LYS A 173 19.45 18.60 21.80
C LYS A 173 19.34 17.54 20.70
N TRP A 174 18.23 16.80 20.68
CA TRP A 174 17.95 15.77 19.69
C TRP A 174 17.81 16.37 18.29
N ASN A 175 16.94 17.35 18.12
CA ASN A 175 16.70 17.98 16.82
C ASN A 175 17.96 18.68 16.29
N GLN A 176 18.82 19.22 17.17
CA GLN A 176 20.13 19.74 16.78
C GLN A 176 21.06 18.63 16.28
N ASN A 177 21.16 17.52 17.02
CA ASN A 177 21.95 16.37 16.60
C ASN A 177 21.50 15.80 15.25
N ILE A 178 20.19 15.68 15.01
CA ILE A 178 19.64 15.25 13.71
C ILE A 178 19.99 16.25 12.60
N ASN A 179 19.93 17.56 12.87
CA ASN A 179 20.35 18.56 11.89
C ASN A 179 21.82 18.38 11.54
N ASP A 180 22.70 18.27 12.54
CA ASP A 180 24.14 18.10 12.33
C ASP A 180 24.44 16.82 11.53
N LEU A 181 23.78 15.71 11.89
CA LEU A 181 23.87 14.43 11.20
C LEU A 181 23.49 14.53 9.71
N LEU A 182 22.42 15.24 9.38
CA LEU A 182 22.00 15.44 7.99
C LEU A 182 22.95 16.33 7.19
N HIS A 183 23.83 17.09 7.86
CA HIS A 183 24.88 17.86 7.21
C HIS A 183 26.14 17.05 6.91
N GLU A 184 26.32 15.88 7.54
CA GLU A 184 27.45 15.00 7.28
C GLU A 184 27.47 14.48 5.83
N VAL A 185 28.67 14.40 5.25
CA VAL A 185 28.87 13.98 3.85
C VAL A 185 28.43 12.54 3.64
N SER A 186 28.79 11.64 4.56
CA SER A 186 28.41 10.23 4.54
C SER A 186 26.89 10.02 4.45
N VAL A 187 26.12 10.74 5.27
CA VAL A 187 24.66 10.66 5.31
C VAL A 187 24.04 11.28 4.06
N LYS A 188 24.58 12.42 3.59
CA LYS A 188 24.15 13.05 2.33
C LYS A 188 24.31 12.13 1.13
N ASP A 189 25.45 11.45 1.04
CA ASP A 189 25.77 10.51 -0.03
C ASP A 189 24.83 9.29 0.02
N ILE A 190 24.55 8.76 1.22
CA ILE A 190 23.60 7.65 1.40
C ILE A 190 22.19 8.03 0.97
N LEU A 191 21.72 9.21 1.38
CA LEU A 191 20.40 9.70 1.00
C LEU A 191 20.29 9.96 -0.50
N GLU A 192 21.36 10.45 -1.14
CA GLU A 192 21.42 10.60 -2.60
C GLU A 192 21.39 9.26 -3.33
N ARG A 193 22.17 8.27 -2.86
CA ARG A 193 22.16 6.91 -3.41
C ARG A 193 20.80 6.25 -3.25
N GLN A 194 20.22 6.30 -2.04
CA GLN A 194 18.90 5.74 -1.79
C GLN A 194 17.83 6.41 -2.66
N PHE A 195 17.84 7.73 -2.77
CA PHE A 195 16.91 8.47 -3.64
C PHE A 195 17.06 8.08 -5.12
N SER A 196 18.29 7.77 -5.54
CA SER A 196 18.58 7.31 -6.91
C SER A 196 18.11 5.88 -7.16
N LEU A 197 18.09 5.03 -6.14
CA LEU A 197 17.56 3.65 -6.20
C LEU A 197 16.03 3.63 -6.10
N SER A 198 15.47 4.28 -5.10
CA SER A 198 14.03 4.44 -4.91
C SER A 198 13.68 5.84 -4.40
N ASN A 199 12.85 6.53 -5.18
CA ASN A 199 12.24 7.79 -4.76
C ASN A 199 10.87 7.52 -4.13
N ASP A 200 10.78 6.62 -3.15
CA ASP A 200 9.54 6.34 -2.44
C ASP A 200 9.68 6.53 -0.92
N VAL A 201 8.59 6.96 -0.29
CA VAL A 201 8.56 7.25 1.15
C VAL A 201 8.82 5.99 1.96
N ARG A 202 8.36 4.82 1.47
CA ARG A 202 8.57 3.54 2.16
C ARG A 202 10.04 3.15 2.18
N GLY A 203 10.77 3.33 1.07
CA GLY A 203 12.21 3.11 1.02
C GLY A 203 12.97 4.01 2.00
N LEU A 204 12.53 5.26 2.19
CA LEU A 204 13.08 6.13 3.24
C LEU A 204 12.78 5.60 4.64
N ILE A 205 11.53 5.25 4.94
CA ILE A 205 11.15 4.70 6.25
C ILE A 205 11.97 3.44 6.55
N SER A 206 12.12 2.52 5.60
CA SER A 206 12.95 1.32 5.75
C SER A 206 14.42 1.65 6.06
N LEU A 207 14.97 2.72 5.48
CA LEU A 207 16.33 3.21 5.78
C LEU A 207 16.43 3.81 7.19
N LEU A 208 15.37 4.43 7.69
CA LEU A 208 15.37 5.07 9.01
C LEU A 208 15.04 4.10 10.15
N THR A 209 14.37 2.98 9.85
CA THR A 209 13.98 2.00 10.87
C THR A 209 15.17 1.44 11.64
N TYR A 210 16.23 0.99 10.95
CA TYR A 210 17.39 0.41 11.64
C TYR A 210 18.10 1.41 12.57
N PRO A 211 18.45 2.64 12.13
CA PRO A 211 19.05 3.63 13.02
C PRO A 211 18.21 3.95 14.25
N VAL A 212 16.88 4.03 14.10
CA VAL A 212 15.96 4.27 15.22
C VAL A 212 15.92 3.07 16.18
N CYS A 213 15.95 1.84 15.67
CA CYS A 213 15.96 0.64 16.50
C CYS A 213 17.26 0.43 17.31
N GLN A 214 18.37 1.05 16.92
CA GLN A 214 19.64 0.96 17.67
C GLN A 214 19.71 1.90 18.89
N ILE A 215 18.75 2.82 19.02
CA ILE A 215 18.73 3.79 20.12
C ILE A 215 18.55 3.02 21.44
N SER A 216 19.53 3.15 22.32
CA SER A 216 19.56 2.48 23.62
C SER A 216 20.31 3.32 24.65
N SER A 217 20.31 2.92 25.91
CA SER A 217 21.07 3.62 26.96
C SER A 217 22.58 3.65 26.67
N SER A 218 23.11 2.65 25.95
CA SER A 218 24.50 2.59 25.48
C SER A 218 24.76 3.34 24.18
N HIS A 219 23.71 3.58 23.37
CA HIS A 219 23.80 4.27 22.08
C HIS A 219 22.65 5.28 21.96
N PRO A 220 22.73 6.44 22.63
CA PRO A 220 21.58 7.34 22.82
C PRO A 220 21.33 8.27 21.62
N GLN A 221 22.22 8.31 20.63
CA GLN A 221 22.15 9.20 19.48
C GLN A 221 22.26 8.42 18.18
N VAL A 222 21.60 8.92 17.13
CA VAL A 222 21.74 8.34 15.79
C VAL A 222 23.04 8.87 15.18
N THR A 223 23.86 7.96 14.66
CA THR A 223 25.15 8.29 14.06
C THR A 223 25.17 7.98 12.57
N ALA A 224 26.13 8.55 11.85
CA ALA A 224 26.29 8.22 10.43
C ALA A 224 26.65 6.76 10.19
N ALA A 225 27.32 6.09 11.14
CA ALA A 225 27.61 4.67 11.05
C ALA A 225 26.33 3.82 11.02
N ASP A 226 25.27 4.24 11.71
CA ASP A 226 23.97 3.56 11.70
C ASP A 226 23.32 3.67 10.32
N PHE A 227 23.39 4.84 9.70
CA PHE A 227 22.91 5.05 8.32
C PHE A 227 23.69 4.21 7.30
N VAL A 228 25.02 4.17 7.41
CA VAL A 228 25.88 3.32 6.56
C VAL A 228 25.46 1.86 6.68
N THR A 229 25.25 1.40 7.92
CA THR A 229 24.91 0.01 8.20
C THR A 229 23.50 -0.32 7.71
N SER A 230 22.53 0.57 7.94
CA SER A 230 21.17 0.43 7.42
C SER A 230 21.14 0.39 5.89
N PHE A 231 21.88 1.28 5.23
CA PHE A 231 21.95 1.28 3.78
C PHE A 231 22.57 -0.01 3.26
N LYS A 232 23.64 -0.51 3.89
CA LYS A 232 24.22 -1.82 3.55
C LYS A 232 23.20 -2.93 3.65
N PHE A 233 22.38 -2.99 4.70
CA PHE A 233 21.34 -4.01 4.81
C PHE A 233 20.30 -3.94 3.69
N LEU A 234 19.93 -2.74 3.25
CA LEU A 234 18.97 -2.54 2.17
C LEU A 234 19.57 -2.80 0.78
N SER A 235 20.84 -2.49 0.59
CA SER A 235 21.54 -2.61 -0.69
C SER A 235 22.27 -3.94 -0.87
N ASN A 236 22.26 -4.82 0.14
CA ASN A 236 23.02 -6.06 0.09
C ASN A 236 22.43 -7.03 -0.94
N ASP A 237 23.28 -7.60 -1.78
CA ASP A 237 22.85 -8.67 -2.69
C ASP A 237 22.72 -9.98 -1.91
N THR A 238 21.49 -10.45 -1.80
CA THR A 238 21.16 -11.71 -1.11
C THR A 238 21.80 -12.91 -1.80
N LYS A 239 21.95 -12.89 -3.12
CA LYS A 239 22.59 -13.99 -3.86
C LYS A 239 24.08 -14.05 -3.57
N SER A 240 24.78 -12.91 -3.62
CA SER A 240 26.19 -12.83 -3.24
C SER A 240 26.41 -13.25 -1.78
N SER A 241 25.54 -12.84 -0.87
CA SER A 241 25.61 -13.24 0.54
C SER A 241 25.43 -14.75 0.74
N MET A 242 24.51 -15.38 -0.01
CA MET A 242 24.34 -16.84 0.02
C MET A 242 25.60 -17.56 -0.46
N LEU A 243 26.27 -17.07 -1.51
CA LEU A 243 27.52 -17.66 -2.01
C LEU A 243 28.68 -17.61 -1.01
N HIS A 244 28.66 -16.69 -0.04
CA HIS A 244 29.66 -16.68 1.04
C HIS A 244 29.40 -17.76 2.11
N GLY A 245 28.18 -18.30 2.19
CA GLY A 245 27.76 -19.26 3.21
C GLY A 245 27.77 -20.73 2.77
N ILE A 246 28.04 -21.01 1.50
CA ILE A 246 28.08 -22.38 0.97
C ILE A 246 29.42 -23.07 1.25
N SER A 247 29.39 -24.40 1.28
CA SER A 247 30.58 -25.23 1.39
C SER A 247 31.44 -25.15 0.13
N THR A 248 32.72 -25.53 0.26
CA THR A 248 33.65 -25.57 -0.88
C THR A 248 33.16 -26.50 -2.00
N LEU A 249 32.51 -27.62 -1.66
CA LEU A 249 31.95 -28.54 -2.66
C LEU A 249 30.84 -27.88 -3.47
N GLU A 250 29.90 -27.23 -2.80
CA GLU A 250 28.79 -26.52 -3.46
C GLU A 250 29.32 -25.39 -4.34
N LEU A 251 30.36 -24.66 -3.89
CA LEU A 251 31.00 -23.63 -4.71
C LEU A 251 31.67 -24.23 -5.96
N CYS A 252 32.36 -25.37 -5.84
CA CYS A 252 32.94 -26.08 -6.99
C CYS A 252 31.87 -26.52 -8.00
N LEU A 253 30.72 -27.00 -7.52
CA LEU A 253 29.60 -27.36 -8.39
C LEU A 253 29.04 -26.13 -9.12
N ILE A 254 28.88 -25.00 -8.44
CA ILE A 254 28.45 -23.73 -9.07
C ILE A 254 29.46 -23.26 -10.11
N ILE A 255 30.77 -23.39 -9.84
CA ILE A 255 31.82 -23.07 -10.80
C ILE A 255 31.72 -23.98 -12.04
N ALA A 256 31.54 -25.29 -11.86
CA ALA A 256 31.35 -26.23 -12.97
C ALA A 256 30.09 -25.90 -13.79
N MET A 257 28.96 -25.61 -13.13
CA MET A 257 27.73 -25.15 -13.79
C MET A 257 27.96 -23.87 -14.60
N LYS A 258 28.71 -22.90 -14.05
CA LYS A 258 29.06 -21.66 -14.74
C LYS A 258 29.91 -21.93 -15.98
N HIS A 259 30.90 -22.83 -15.90
CA HIS A 259 31.70 -23.22 -17.07
C HIS A 259 30.87 -23.89 -18.16
N LEU A 260 29.95 -24.79 -17.78
CA LEU A 260 29.03 -25.41 -18.75
C LEU A 260 28.11 -24.38 -19.40
N THR A 261 27.62 -23.41 -18.61
CA THR A 261 26.80 -22.30 -19.15
C THR A 261 27.58 -21.50 -20.19
N ASP A 262 28.87 -21.23 -19.95
CA ASP A 262 29.72 -20.50 -20.90
C ASP A 262 30.02 -21.33 -22.16
N ILE A 263 30.32 -22.63 -22.01
CA ILE A 263 30.68 -23.52 -23.13
C ILE A 263 29.48 -23.79 -24.03
N TYR A 264 28.31 -24.00 -23.44
CA TYR A 264 27.07 -24.36 -24.14
C TYR A 264 26.14 -23.15 -24.33
N GLU A 265 26.65 -21.92 -24.22
CA GLU A 265 25.93 -20.66 -24.49
C GLU A 265 24.56 -20.53 -23.80
N GLY A 266 24.45 -21.02 -22.56
CA GLY A 266 23.22 -20.94 -21.77
C GLY A 266 22.23 -22.09 -21.98
N GLU A 267 22.59 -23.13 -22.75
CA GLU A 267 21.78 -24.35 -22.84
C GLU A 267 21.68 -25.07 -21.48
N PRO A 268 20.55 -25.73 -21.20
CA PRO A 268 20.34 -26.43 -19.93
C PRO A 268 21.26 -27.66 -19.82
N PHE A 269 21.92 -27.78 -18.68
CA PHE A 269 22.75 -28.94 -18.32
C PHE A 269 22.07 -29.81 -17.25
N ASN A 270 22.49 -31.06 -17.14
CA ASN A 270 22.00 -32.00 -16.13
C ASN A 270 23.05 -32.27 -15.04
N PHE A 271 22.66 -32.97 -13.98
CA PHE A 271 23.55 -33.31 -12.87
C PHE A 271 24.78 -34.09 -13.31
N GLU A 272 24.64 -35.03 -14.24
CA GLU A 272 25.74 -35.85 -14.74
C GLU A 272 26.80 -35.01 -15.48
N MET A 273 26.39 -34.00 -16.26
CA MET A 273 27.32 -33.06 -16.92
C MET A 273 28.11 -32.26 -15.89
N VAL A 274 27.44 -31.75 -14.86
CA VAL A 274 28.10 -30.98 -13.78
C VAL A 274 29.05 -31.87 -12.97
N TYR A 275 28.65 -33.11 -12.66
CA TYR A 275 29.46 -34.06 -11.90
C TYR A 275 30.67 -34.56 -12.70
N SER A 276 30.51 -34.75 -14.01
CA SER A 276 31.58 -35.23 -14.90
C SER A 276 32.55 -34.13 -15.36
N GLY A 277 32.21 -32.86 -15.16
CA GLY A 277 33.07 -31.71 -15.49
C GLY A 277 33.36 -31.55 -16.98
N LYS A 278 32.45 -32.01 -17.85
CA LYS A 278 32.55 -31.97 -19.31
C LYS A 278 31.33 -31.33 -19.93
#